data_AF-A0A529K3D4-F1
#
_entry.id   AF-A0A529K3D4-F1
#
_cell.length_a   1.000
_cell.length_b   1.000
_cell.length_c   1.000
_cell.angle_alpha   90.00
_cell.angle_beta   90.00
_cell.angle_gamma   90.00
#
_symmetry.space_group_name_H-M   'P 1'
#
loop_
_entity.id
_entity.type
_entity.pdbx_description
1 polymer ?
#
loop_
_entity_poly.entity_id
_entity_poly.type
_entity_poly.pdbx_seq_one_letter_code
_entity_poly.pdbx_strand_id
1 'polypeptide(L)'
;MSDEHIDEVSGVSTTGHEWDGIRELNNPLPRWWVITFYVTIAWALVYTTAYPAWPMLTSATKGMLGYSSRKDVKNDLAAAEAAKGKYVAAIQAKSVSEILTDDALREFAQGIVGQD
;
A
#
# COMPACT_ATOMS: atom_id res chain seq x y z
N MET A 1 41.99 -28.62 -11.85
CA MET A 1 41.84 -27.46 -10.96
C MET A 1 42.34 -26.29 -11.78
N SER A 2 41.45 -25.47 -12.33
CA SER A 2 41.86 -24.21 -12.94
C SER A 2 42.50 -23.37 -11.84
N ASP A 3 43.68 -22.83 -12.10
CA ASP A 3 44.38 -21.98 -11.13
C ASP A 3 43.46 -20.83 -10.72
N GLU A 4 43.33 -20.63 -9.40
CA GLU A 4 42.46 -19.60 -8.84
C GLU A 4 43.03 -18.23 -9.22
N HIS A 5 42.35 -17.51 -10.13
CA HIS A 5 42.76 -16.17 -10.49
C HIS A 5 42.34 -15.18 -9.40
N ILE A 6 43.34 -14.50 -8.84
CA ILE A 6 43.17 -13.40 -7.88
C ILE A 6 43.20 -12.09 -8.67
N ASP A 7 42.16 -11.28 -8.49
CA ASP A 7 42.10 -9.94 -9.08
C ASP A 7 43.14 -9.00 -8.43
N GLU A 8 43.91 -8.29 -9.25
CA GLU A 8 45.03 -7.47 -8.77
C GLU A 8 44.59 -6.25 -7.95
N VAL A 9 43.39 -5.70 -8.24
CA VAL A 9 42.89 -4.48 -7.61
C VAL A 9 42.21 -4.77 -6.27
N SER A 10 41.32 -5.76 -6.25
CA SER A 10 40.54 -6.13 -5.06
C SER A 10 41.22 -7.17 -4.18
N GLY A 11 42.17 -7.95 -4.71
CA GLY A 11 42.80 -9.07 -4.00
C GLY A 11 41.86 -10.25 -3.75
N VAL A 12 40.69 -10.28 -4.40
CA VAL A 12 39.66 -11.29 -4.23
C VAL A 12 39.75 -12.33 -5.35
N SER A 13 39.51 -13.60 -5.04
CA SER A 13 39.48 -14.64 -6.06
C SER A 13 38.23 -14.54 -6.94
N THR A 14 38.39 -14.93 -8.20
CA THR A 14 37.28 -14.96 -9.17
C THR A 14 36.61 -16.34 -9.23
N THR A 15 35.41 -16.40 -9.79
CA THR A 15 34.61 -17.64 -9.90
C THR A 15 35.14 -18.66 -10.91
N GLY A 16 36.28 -18.37 -11.55
CA GLY A 16 37.00 -19.30 -12.44
C GLY A 16 36.57 -19.29 -13.91
N HIS A 17 35.55 -18.51 -14.27
CA HIS A 17 35.13 -18.31 -15.66
C HIS A 17 35.38 -16.88 -16.11
N GLU A 18 35.72 -16.73 -17.39
CA GLU A 18 35.83 -15.45 -18.07
C GLU A 18 34.80 -15.37 -19.18
N TRP A 19 34.11 -14.23 -19.23
CA TRP A 19 33.06 -13.94 -20.19
C TRP A 19 33.44 -12.65 -20.93
N ASP A 20 33.99 -12.79 -22.14
CA ASP A 20 34.34 -11.64 -22.99
C ASP A 20 35.23 -10.60 -22.27
N GLY A 21 36.29 -11.07 -21.61
CA GLY A 21 37.19 -10.22 -20.82
C GLY A 21 36.68 -9.85 -19.42
N ILE A 22 35.44 -10.21 -19.04
CA ILE A 22 34.87 -9.96 -17.71
C ILE A 22 35.00 -11.21 -16.83
N ARG A 23 35.37 -11.01 -15.56
CA ARG A 23 35.42 -12.05 -14.54
C ARG A 23 34.62 -11.62 -13.31
N GLU A 24 34.06 -12.58 -12.59
CA GLU A 24 33.23 -12.30 -11.41
C GLU A 24 34.02 -12.49 -10.12
N LEU A 25 34.00 -11.50 -9.23
CA LEU A 25 34.62 -11.59 -7.90
C LEU A 25 33.79 -12.46 -6.96
N ASN A 26 34.43 -13.39 -6.26
CA ASN A 26 33.81 -14.27 -5.28
C ASN A 26 33.71 -13.59 -3.89
N ASN A 27 33.01 -12.46 -3.84
CA ASN A 27 32.76 -11.75 -2.60
C ASN A 27 31.60 -12.38 -1.81
N PRO A 28 31.68 -12.47 -0.48
CA PRO A 28 30.50 -12.76 0.32
C PRO A 28 29.48 -11.62 0.17
N LEU A 29 28.19 -11.95 0.24
CA LEU A 29 27.13 -10.96 0.21
C LEU A 29 27.29 -9.95 1.37
N PRO A 30 27.04 -8.65 1.15
CA PRO A 30 27.10 -7.66 2.22
C PRO A 30 26.17 -8.03 3.39
N ARG A 31 26.69 -8.01 4.62
CA ARG A 31 25.93 -8.42 5.81
C ARG A 31 24.62 -7.64 5.98
N TRP A 32 24.64 -6.33 5.72
CA TRP A 32 23.46 -5.48 5.81
C TRP A 32 22.38 -5.86 4.78
N TRP A 33 22.79 -6.35 3.60
CA TRP A 33 21.90 -6.81 2.56
C TRP A 33 21.19 -8.09 3.00
N VAL A 34 21.95 -9.07 3.51
CA VAL A 34 21.40 -10.34 4.01
C VAL A 34 20.44 -10.10 5.18
N ILE A 35 20.81 -9.22 6.11
CA ILE A 35 19.94 -8.84 7.23
C ILE A 35 18.63 -8.23 6.71
N THR A 36 18.71 -7.25 5.79
CA THR A 36 17.52 -6.62 5.21
C THR A 36 16.63 -7.64 4.50
N PHE A 37 17.23 -8.57 3.74
CA PHE A 37 16.51 -9.65 3.06
C PHE A 37 15.73 -10.54 4.05
N TYR A 38 16.33 -10.91 5.19
CA TYR A 38 15.61 -11.69 6.21
C TYR A 38 14.56 -10.87 6.97
N VAL A 39 14.80 -9.57 7.19
CA VAL A 39 13.82 -8.69 7.81
C VAL A 39 12.56 -8.56 6.94
N THR A 40 12.70 -8.43 5.62
CA THR A 40 11.54 -8.36 4.72
C THR A 40 10.77 -9.68 4.67
N ILE A 41 11.46 -10.83 4.73
CA ILE A 41 10.80 -12.14 4.86
C ILE A 41 10.00 -12.21 6.18
N ALA A 42 10.61 -11.85 7.31
CA ALA A 42 9.92 -11.85 8.59
C ALA A 42 8.71 -10.90 8.59
N TRP A 43 8.87 -9.71 7.99
CA TRP A 43 7.78 -8.76 7.81
C TRP A 43 6.64 -9.33 6.95
N ALA A 44 6.96 -9.99 5.84
CA ALA A 44 5.95 -10.61 4.97
C ALA A 44 5.14 -11.67 5.71
N LEU A 45 5.78 -12.49 6.56
CA LEU A 45 5.09 -13.47 7.39
C LEU A 45 4.14 -12.80 8.40
N VAL A 46 4.62 -11.78 9.11
CA VAL A 46 3.78 -11.00 10.05
C VAL A 46 2.59 -10.38 9.31
N TYR A 47 2.84 -9.69 8.19
CA TYR A 47 1.82 -9.01 7.42
C TYR A 47 0.74 -9.96 6.89
N THR A 48 1.16 -11.13 6.39
CA THR A 48 0.27 -12.19 5.91
C THR A 48 -0.63 -12.77 7.00
N THR A 49 -0.17 -12.79 8.26
CA THR A 49 -1.01 -13.19 9.41
C THR A 49 -1.92 -12.06 9.93
N ALA A 50 -1.48 -10.81 9.80
CA ALA A 50 -2.21 -9.64 10.28
C ALA A 50 -3.41 -9.29 9.37
N TYR A 51 -3.23 -9.41 8.05
CA TYR A 51 -4.19 -8.99 7.03
C TYR A 51 -4.78 -10.17 6.23
N PRO A 52 -5.88 -9.94 5.47
CA PRO A 52 -6.34 -10.90 4.49
C PRO A 52 -5.29 -11.21 3.41
N ALA A 53 -4.99 -12.49 3.20
CA ALA A 53 -3.89 -12.87 2.30
C ALA A 53 -4.15 -14.14 1.50
N TRP A 54 -4.50 -15.26 2.15
CA TRP A 54 -4.60 -16.55 1.46
C TRP A 54 -6.01 -16.77 0.92
N PRO A 55 -6.19 -17.00 -0.40
CA PRO A 55 -7.49 -17.34 -0.96
C PRO A 55 -7.88 -18.76 -0.54
N MET A 56 -8.94 -18.89 0.27
CA MET A 56 -9.60 -20.17 0.52
C MET A 56 -10.71 -20.38 -0.52
N LEU A 57 -11.32 -21.57 -0.53
CA LEU A 57 -12.36 -21.96 -1.49
C LEU A 57 -13.54 -20.98 -1.57
N THR A 58 -13.85 -20.23 -0.51
CA THR A 58 -15.01 -19.32 -0.44
C THR A 58 -14.66 -17.90 -0.02
N SER A 59 -13.49 -17.65 0.58
CA SER A 59 -13.08 -16.33 1.05
C SER A 59 -11.58 -16.29 1.35
N ALA A 60 -10.97 -15.11 1.36
CA ALA A 60 -9.61 -14.98 1.87
C ALA A 60 -9.56 -15.19 3.40
N THR A 61 -8.39 -15.55 3.93
CA THR A 61 -8.13 -15.41 5.38
C THR A 61 -8.52 -14.00 5.83
N LYS A 62 -9.06 -13.82 7.03
CA LYS A 62 -9.43 -12.48 7.52
C LYS A 62 -8.27 -11.72 8.19
N GLY A 63 -7.19 -12.43 8.49
CA GLY A 63 -6.11 -11.94 9.34
C GLY A 63 -6.55 -11.76 10.80
N MET A 64 -5.60 -11.45 11.68
CA MET A 64 -5.89 -11.19 13.10
C MET A 64 -6.51 -9.81 13.35
N LEU A 65 -6.25 -8.84 12.48
CA LEU A 65 -6.75 -7.46 12.64
C LEU A 65 -8.19 -7.27 12.14
N GLY A 66 -8.76 -8.27 11.45
CA GLY A 66 -10.14 -8.19 10.94
C GLY A 66 -10.37 -7.09 9.90
N TYR A 67 -9.29 -6.67 9.22
CA TYR A 67 -9.32 -5.63 8.19
C TYR A 67 -10.18 -6.04 6.99
N SER A 68 -10.92 -5.09 6.43
CA SER A 68 -11.66 -5.28 5.17
C SER A 68 -11.86 -3.94 4.47
N SER A 69 -11.37 -3.80 3.24
CA SER A 69 -11.52 -2.58 2.45
C SER A 69 -12.97 -2.15 2.27
N ARG A 70 -13.89 -3.12 2.10
CA ARG A 70 -15.33 -2.84 2.00
C ARG A 70 -15.92 -2.28 3.29
N LYS A 71 -15.42 -2.74 4.44
CA LYS A 71 -15.85 -2.23 5.75
C LYS A 71 -15.38 -0.79 5.93
N ASP A 72 -14.14 -0.49 5.54
CA ASP A 72 -13.58 0.85 5.69
C ASP A 72 -14.31 1.86 4.78
N VAL A 73 -14.54 1.51 3.51
CA VAL A 73 -15.37 2.34 2.61
C VAL A 73 -16.76 2.58 3.18
N LYS A 74 -17.39 1.57 3.79
CA LYS A 74 -18.69 1.73 4.43
C LYS A 74 -18.63 2.68 5.63
N ASN A 75 -17.58 2.60 6.45
CA ASN A 75 -17.39 3.49 7.60
C ASN A 75 -17.15 4.93 7.14
N ASP A 76 -16.30 5.12 6.12
CA ASP A 76 -15.99 6.43 5.55
C ASP A 76 -17.24 7.06 4.93
N LEU A 77 -18.03 6.27 4.19
CA LEU A 77 -19.29 6.74 3.63
C LEU A 77 -20.28 7.12 4.74
N ALA A 78 -20.44 6.29 5.77
CA ALA A 78 -21.33 6.59 6.89
C ALA A 78 -20.90 7.86 7.65
N ALA A 79 -19.59 8.05 7.84
CA ALA A 79 -19.05 9.27 8.45
C ALA A 79 -19.28 10.50 7.56
N ALA A 80 -19.11 10.37 6.24
CA ALA A 80 -19.38 11.43 5.29
C ALA A 80 -20.88 11.79 5.23
N GLU A 81 -21.77 10.80 5.24
CA GLU A 81 -23.21 10.98 5.29
C GLU A 81 -23.63 11.69 6.58
N ALA A 82 -23.08 11.29 7.74
CA ALA A 82 -23.33 11.96 9.01
C ALA A 82 -22.86 13.43 9.00
N ALA A 83 -21.68 13.72 8.42
CA ALA A 83 -21.17 15.07 8.29
C ALA A 83 -22.05 15.95 7.37
N LYS A 84 -22.61 15.36 6.32
CA LYS A 84 -23.49 16.03 5.34
C LYS A 84 -24.94 16.15 5.81
N GLY A 85 -25.38 15.31 6.76
CA GLY A 85 -26.78 15.13 7.13
C GLY A 85 -27.51 16.42 7.51
N LYS A 86 -26.85 17.33 8.24
CA LYS A 86 -27.45 18.63 8.62
C LYS A 86 -27.76 19.53 7.41
N TYR A 87 -26.90 19.50 6.39
CA TYR A 87 -27.09 20.32 5.19
C TYR A 87 -28.13 19.69 4.27
N VAL A 88 -28.12 18.36 4.13
CA VAL A 88 -29.16 17.62 3.39
C VAL A 88 -30.54 17.85 4.01
N ALA A 89 -30.67 17.75 5.33
CA ALA A 89 -31.94 18.00 6.03
C ALA A 89 -32.41 19.46 5.87
N ALA A 90 -31.50 20.44 5.93
CA ALA A 90 -31.83 21.84 5.72
C ALA A 90 -32.27 22.14 4.27
N ILE A 91 -31.65 21.50 3.28
CA ILE A 91 -32.06 21.59 1.86
C ILE A 91 -33.45 20.98 1.66
N GLN A 92 -33.75 19.84 2.30
CA GLN A 92 -35.07 19.20 2.18
C GLN A 92 -36.21 20.02 2.81
N ALA A 93 -35.91 20.84 3.82
CA ALA A 93 -36.91 21.59 4.58
C ALA A 93 -37.16 23.02 4.05
N LYS A 94 -36.19 23.64 3.37
CA LYS A 94 -36.27 25.03 2.88
C LYS A 94 -36.68 25.10 1.41
N SER A 95 -37.34 26.18 1.01
CA SER A 95 -37.62 26.48 -0.40
C SER A 95 -36.35 26.88 -1.17
N VAL A 96 -36.38 26.79 -2.50
CA VAL A 96 -35.24 27.14 -3.36
C VAL A 96 -34.76 28.58 -3.13
N SER A 97 -35.68 29.53 -2.94
CA SER A 97 -35.32 30.93 -2.64
C SER A 97 -34.61 31.09 -1.28
N GLU A 98 -34.97 30.29 -0.29
CA GLU A 98 -34.36 30.30 1.05
C GLU A 98 -32.98 29.62 1.06
N ILE A 99 -32.76 28.66 0.16
CA ILE A 99 -31.45 28.01 -0.04
C ILE A 99 -30.48 28.97 -0.76
N LEU A 100 -30.96 29.70 -1.77
CA LEU A 100 -30.13 30.63 -2.55
C LEU A 100 -29.65 31.85 -1.75
N THR A 101 -30.33 32.17 -0.66
CA THR A 101 -30.00 33.28 0.25
C THR A 101 -29.10 32.84 1.42
N ASP A 102 -28.83 31.55 1.55
CA ASP A 102 -27.96 30.96 2.58
C ASP A 102 -26.66 30.47 1.93
N ASP A 103 -25.55 31.17 2.17
CA ASP A 103 -24.26 30.93 1.52
C ASP A 103 -23.77 29.48 1.72
N ALA A 104 -23.91 28.95 2.94
CA ALA A 104 -23.44 27.61 3.27
C ALA A 104 -24.27 26.51 2.58
N LEU A 105 -25.59 26.70 2.47
CA LEU A 105 -26.46 25.74 1.76
C LEU A 105 -26.27 25.82 0.25
N ARG A 106 -26.04 27.02 -0.28
CA ARG A 106 -25.76 27.22 -1.71
C ARG A 106 -24.44 26.58 -2.12
N GLU A 107 -23.36 26.79 -1.37
CA GLU A 107 -22.07 26.14 -1.63
C GLU A 107 -22.18 24.61 -1.56
N PHE A 108 -22.85 24.09 -0.54
CA PHE A 108 -23.08 22.66 -0.39
C PHE A 108 -23.92 22.08 -1.54
N ALA A 109 -25.00 22.76 -1.96
CA ALA A 109 -25.86 22.32 -3.06
C ALA A 109 -25.12 22.33 -4.42
N GLN A 110 -24.33 23.37 -4.70
CA GLN A 110 -23.52 23.46 -5.92
C GLN A 110 -22.46 22.36 -5.99
N GLY A 111 -21.85 22.02 -4.84
CA GLY A 111 -20.90 20.92 -4.73
C GLY A 111 -21.49 19.53 -4.98
N ILE A 112 -22.79 19.33 -4.71
CA ILE A 112 -23.51 18.08 -5.02
C ILE A 112 -23.83 17.98 -6.52
N VAL A 113 -24.35 19.06 -7.11
CA VAL A 113 -24.79 19.07 -8.52
C VAL A 113 -23.62 18.90 -9.51
N GLY A 114 -22.40 19.30 -9.13
CA GLY A 114 -21.19 19.09 -9.94
C GLY A 114 -20.59 17.68 -9.86
N GLN A 115 -21.24 16.74 -9.18
CA GLN A 115 -20.71 15.38 -8.92
C GLN A 115 -21.36 14.27 -9.78
N ASP A 116 -22.25 14.66 -10.70
CA ASP A 116 -22.91 13.79 -11.70
C ASP A 116 -22.11 13.72 -13.02
#